data_AF-A0A349SFF4-F1
#
_entry.id   AF-A0A349SFF4-F1
#
_cell.length_a   1.000
_cell.length_b   1.000
_cell.length_c   1.000
_cell.angle_alpha   90.00
_cell.angle_beta   90.00
_cell.angle_gamma   90.00
#
_symmetry.space_group_name_H-M   'P 1'
#
loop_
_entity.id
_entity.type
_entity.pdbx_description
1 polymer ?
#
loop_
_entity_poly.entity_id
_entity_poly.type
_entity_poly.pdbx_seq_one_letter_code
_entity_poly.pdbx_strand_id
1 'polypeptide(L)' 'HPGVIQTSMGDHVMALGGGNVEQKWAARIAAIPLGEAGTVHDVASCVLFLASDEARHITGAELVVDGGMTIC' A
#
# COMPACT_ATOMS: atom_id res chain seq x y z
N HIS A 1 -8.18 2.89 1.01
CA HIS A 1 -7.72 1.49 1.18
C HIS A 1 -6.25 1.35 0.80
N PRO A 2 -5.29 1.25 1.74
CA PRO A 2 -3.91 0.95 1.40
C PRO A 2 -3.73 -0.54 1.06
N GLY A 3 -2.88 -0.84 0.07
CA GLY A 3 -2.42 -2.19 -0.26
C GLY A 3 -1.21 -2.65 0.57
N VAL A 4 -0.32 -3.42 -0.06
CA VAL A 4 0.98 -3.76 0.55
C VAL A 4 1.88 -2.54 0.54
N ILE A 5 2.09 -1.95 1.72
CA ILE A 5 2.95 -0.78 1.92
C ILE A 5 4.17 -1.16 2.76
N GLN A 6 5.36 -0.77 2.33
CA GLN A 6 6.59 -0.86 3.11
C GLN A 6 6.52 0.07 4.31
N THR A 7 6.28 -0.56 5.47
CA THR A 7 6.22 0.08 6.78
C THR A 7 6.94 -0.80 7.78
N SER A 8 7.34 -0.22 8.92
CA SER A 8 7.90 -1.01 10.03
C SER A 8 6.94 -2.10 10.50
N MET A 9 5.62 -1.85 10.48
CA MET A 9 4.61 -2.86 10.76
C MET A 9 4.64 -3.99 9.73
N GLY A 10 4.73 -3.66 8.43
CA GLY A 10 4.85 -4.64 7.34
C GLY A 10 6.05 -5.56 7.53
N ASP A 11 7.21 -5.00 7.90
CA ASP A 11 8.42 -5.78 8.17
C ASP A 11 8.22 -6.75 9.33
N HIS A 12 7.61 -6.29 10.43
CA HIS A 12 7.28 -7.15 11.57
C HIS A 12 6.33 -8.27 11.16
N VAL A 13 5.29 -7.97 10.37
CA VAL A 13 4.33 -8.97 9.88
C VAL A 13 5.03 -10.04 9.02
N MET A 14 5.97 -9.66 8.15
CA MET A 14 6.71 -10.63 7.33
C MET A 14 7.67 -11.50 8.17
N ALA A 15 8.17 -10.98 9.28
CA ALA A 15 9.01 -11.72 10.22
C ALA A 15 8.22 -12.75 11.06
N LEU A 16 6.87 -12.63 11.14
CA LEU A 16 6.05 -13.60 11.86
C LEU A 16 6.05 -14.98 11.20
N GLY A 17 5.94 -16.05 12.00
CA GLY A 17 5.80 -17.42 11.52
C GLY A 17 7.09 -18.06 10.99
N GLY A 18 8.26 -17.44 11.17
CA GLY A 18 9.55 -17.96 10.73
C GLY A 18 9.73 -17.99 9.21
N GLY A 19 10.80 -18.62 8.71
CA GLY A 19 11.12 -18.67 7.29
C GLY A 19 11.86 -17.41 6.77
N ASN A 20 12.09 -17.36 5.46
CA ASN A 20 12.85 -16.27 4.84
C ASN A 20 11.95 -15.04 4.57
N VAL A 21 12.30 -13.91 5.19
CA VAL A 21 11.55 -12.65 5.11
C VAL A 21 11.60 -12.03 3.70
N GLU A 22 12.75 -12.09 3.04
CA GLU A 22 12.94 -11.57 1.69
C GLU A 22 12.05 -12.32 0.68
N GLN A 23 11.98 -13.65 0.78
CA GLN A 23 11.11 -14.47 -0.06
C GLN A 23 9.63 -14.15 0.15
N LYS A 24 9.21 -13.87 1.39
CA LYS A 24 7.83 -13.45 1.69
C LYS A 24 7.51 -12.09 1.08
N TRP A 25 8.44 -11.14 1.18
CA TRP A 25 8.30 -9.84 0.52
C TRP A 25 8.22 -9.99 -1.00
N ALA A 26 9.12 -10.77 -1.60
CA ALA A 26 9.11 -11.03 -3.03
C ALA A 26 7.78 -11.66 -3.50
N ALA A 27 7.23 -12.61 -2.74
CA ALA A 27 5.94 -13.22 -3.05
C ALA A 27 4.78 -12.22 -2.99
N ARG A 28 4.81 -11.25 -2.06
CA ARG A 28 3.79 -10.19 -1.99
C ARG A 28 3.93 -9.20 -3.13
N ILE A 29 5.15 -8.80 -3.46
CA ILE A 29 5.42 -7.88 -4.56
C ILE A 29 4.98 -8.49 -5.90
N ALA A 30 5.21 -9.79 -6.10
CA ALA A 30 4.78 -10.50 -7.30
C ALA A 30 3.25 -10.53 -7.50
N ALA A 31 2.46 -10.32 -6.44
CA ALA A 31 1.01 -10.24 -6.52
C ALA A 31 0.49 -8.81 -6.82
N ILE A 32 1.37 -7.80 -6.88
CA ILE A 32 1.01 -6.42 -7.16
C ILE A 32 1.21 -6.17 -8.66
N PRO A 33 0.18 -5.73 -9.41
CA PRO A 33 0.32 -5.45 -10.85
C PRO A 33 1.41 -4.43 -11.21
N LEU A 34 1.62 -3.41 -10.38
CA LEU A 34 2.73 -2.46 -10.54
C LEU A 34 4.11 -3.08 -10.30
N GLY A 35 4.18 -4.29 -9.73
CA GLY A 35 5.43 -5.02 -9.50
C GLY A 35 6.29 -4.45 -8.36
N GLU A 36 5.74 -3.55 -7.55
CA GLU A 36 6.43 -2.95 -6.42
C GLU A 36 5.47 -2.75 -5.24
N ALA A 37 6.01 -2.81 -4.01
CA ALA A 37 5.27 -2.42 -2.82
C ALA A 37 5.16 -0.89 -2.77
N GLY A 38 4.00 -0.38 -2.32
CA GLY A 38 3.85 1.05 -2.09
C GLY A 38 4.73 1.51 -0.92
N THR A 39 5.01 2.80 -0.87
CA THR A 39 5.74 3.47 0.20
C THR A 39 4.78 4.25 1.10
N VAL A 40 5.28 4.69 2.26
CA VAL A 40 4.52 5.62 3.12
C VAL A 40 4.18 6.94 2.40
N HIS A 41 4.98 7.33 1.42
CA HIS A 41 4.77 8.56 0.65
C HIS A 41 3.59 8.45 -0.32
N ASP A 42 3.30 7.26 -0.86
CA ASP A 42 2.16 7.06 -1.76
C ASP A 42 0.82 7.27 -1.03
N VAL A 43 0.73 6.71 0.19
CA VAL A 43 -0.43 6.94 1.06
C VAL A 43 -0.49 8.39 1.52
N ALA A 44 0.63 8.98 1.93
CA ALA A 44 0.69 10.37 2.37
C ALA A 44 0.29 11.34 1.25
N SER A 45 0.65 11.06 0.01
CA SER A 45 0.29 11.88 -1.15
C SER A 45 -1.21 11.84 -1.43
N CYS A 46 -1.84 10.66 -1.31
CA CYS A 46 -3.29 10.53 -1.40
C CYS A 46 -4.00 11.31 -0.27
N VAL A 47 -3.50 11.23 0.96
CA VAL A 47 -4.03 12.00 2.09
C VAL A 47 -3.84 13.50 1.88
N LEU A 48 -2.68 13.93 1.37
CA LEU A 48 -2.40 15.33 1.08
C LEU A 48 -3.39 15.89 0.05
N PHE A 49 -3.65 15.13 -1.03
CA PHE A 49 -4.68 15.48 -2.02
C PHE A 49 -6.07 15.59 -1.39
N LEU A 50 -6.46 14.61 -0.56
CA LEU A 50 -7.76 14.65 0.14
C LEU A 50 -7.88 15.83 1.10
N ALA A 51 -6.77 16.31 1.64
CA ALA A 51 -6.73 17.46 2.54
C ALA A 51 -6.64 18.82 1.81
N SER A 52 -6.48 18.83 0.48
CA SER A 52 -6.30 20.04 -0.30
C SER A 52 -7.62 20.56 -0.91
N ASP A 53 -7.59 21.80 -1.43
CA ASP A 53 -8.76 22.44 -2.04
C ASP A 53 -9.22 21.73 -3.33
N GLU A 54 -8.32 20.99 -3.98
CA GLU A 54 -8.60 20.16 -5.15
C GLU A 54 -9.62 19.05 -4.84
N ALA A 55 -9.68 18.58 -3.59
CA ALA A 55 -10.62 17.55 -3.15
C ALA A 55 -11.90 18.12 -2.49
N ARG A 56 -12.19 19.43 -2.58
CA ARG A 56 -13.29 20.09 -1.83
C ARG A 56 -14.69 19.48 -1.97
N HIS A 57 -14.92 18.67 -3.00
CA HIS A 57 -16.22 18.02 -3.26
C HIS A 57 -16.15 16.50 -3.21
N ILE A 58 -15.03 15.95 -2.74
CA ILE A 58 -14.83 14.51 -2.56
C ILE A 58 -15.07 14.20 -1.08
N THR A 59 -16.16 13.49 -0.80
CA THR A 59 -16.50 13.05 0.56
C THR A 59 -17.26 11.72 0.52
N GLY A 60 -17.16 10.92 1.58
CA GLY A 60 -17.81 9.60 1.68
C GLY A 60 -17.26 8.54 0.71
N ALA A 61 -16.19 8.84 -0.01
CA ALA A 61 -15.55 7.93 -0.96
C ALA A 61 -14.38 7.18 -0.31
N GLU A 62 -14.18 5.93 -0.72
CA GLU A 62 -12.96 5.18 -0.43
C GLU A 62 -12.02 5.26 -1.64
N LEU A 63 -10.82 5.83 -1.44
CA LEU A 63 -9.77 5.83 -2.46
C LEU A 63 -8.79 4.69 -2.21
N VAL A 64 -8.63 3.81 -3.21
CA VAL A 64 -7.73 2.66 -3.16
C VAL A 64 -6.33 3.08 -3.59
N VAL A 65 -5.32 2.70 -2.80
CA VAL A 65 -3.90 2.99 -3.00
C VAL A 65 -3.13 1.67 -2.79
N ASP A 66 -3.16 0.79 -3.77
CA ASP A 66 -2.72 -0.60 -3.62
C ASP A 66 -1.93 -1.17 -4.81
N GLY A 67 -1.54 -0.34 -5.77
CA GLY A 67 -0.82 -0.77 -6.96
C GLY A 67 -1.63 -1.70 -7.88
N GLY A 68 -2.96 -1.69 -7.78
CA GLY A 68 -3.87 -2.51 -8.58
C GLY A 68 -4.15 -3.89 -8.00
N MET A 69 -3.66 -4.19 -6.79
CA MET A 69 -3.76 -5.52 -6.19
C MET A 69 -5.21 -6.01 -5.99
N THR A 70 -6.16 -5.11 -5.69
CA THR A 70 -7.56 -5.49 -5.41
C THR A 70 -8.40 -5.72 -6.67
N ILE A 71 -7.88 -5.36 -7.86
CA ILE A 71 -8.63 -5.47 -9.12
C ILE A 71 -8.19 -6.65 -10.01
N CYS A 72 -7.19 -7.42 -9.59
CA CYS A 72 -6.65 -8.58 -10.31
C CYS A 72 -6.75 -9.88 -9.52
#